data_AF-A0A7S1P3L4-F1
#
_entry.id   AF-A0A7S1P3L4-F1
#
_cell.length_a   1.000
_cell.length_b   1.000
_cell.length_c   1.000
_cell.angle_alpha   90.00
_cell.angle_beta   90.00
_cell.angle_gamma   90.00
#
_symmetry.space_group_name_H-M   'P 1'
#
loop_
_entity.id
_entity.type
_entity.pdbx_description
1 polymer ?
#
loop_
_entity_poly.entity_id
_entity_poly.type
_entity_poly.pdbx_seq_one_letter_code
_entity_poly.pdbx_strand_id
1 'polypeptide(L)'
;VHYDATLATEQDGDSMLGNLVHMAAQYAQGHCASSFINSYLDLITQHGADIAAYDQLRQKPLDRAIEFGSPIVADYLCRKLPAAEINSRAQTGSINGTPIFADPPLVCAADALVQRSQQLQAANLHLEDDQRSSMIKTTIHSLLKAGADISLMPTASLVERHKRQLILTEYTAVLNELRNVTMAAVNRALG
;
A
#
# COMPACT_ATOMS: atom_id res chain seq x y z
N VAL A 1 -22.06 10.97 -26.45
CA VAL A 1 -21.54 9.75 -25.83
C VAL A 1 -22.16 9.67 -24.45
N HIS A 2 -23.08 8.73 -24.23
CA HIS A 2 -23.73 8.54 -22.93
C HIS A 2 -22.77 7.66 -22.10
N TYR A 3 -22.13 8.22 -21.08
CA TYR A 3 -21.30 7.45 -20.16
C TYR A 3 -22.23 6.67 -19.24
N ASP A 4 -22.11 5.35 -19.23
CA ASP A 4 -22.80 4.47 -18.30
C ASP A 4 -22.03 4.45 -16.98
N ALA A 5 -22.59 5.09 -15.94
CA ALA A 5 -21.96 5.19 -14.63
C ALA A 5 -21.88 3.83 -13.90
N THR A 6 -22.60 2.82 -14.37
CA THR A 6 -22.63 1.48 -13.74
C THR A 6 -21.35 0.68 -13.98
N LEU A 7 -20.57 1.02 -15.01
CA LEU A 7 -19.27 0.38 -15.33
C LEU A 7 -18.23 0.58 -14.21
N ALA A 8 -18.25 1.71 -13.50
CA ALA A 8 -17.28 1.96 -12.43
C ALA A 8 -17.56 1.14 -11.17
N THR A 9 -18.82 0.72 -10.99
CA THR A 9 -19.26 -0.16 -9.91
C THR A 9 -19.24 -1.63 -10.31
N GLU A 10 -18.88 -1.95 -11.56
CA GLU A 10 -18.83 -3.31 -12.04
C GLU A 10 -17.77 -4.09 -11.25
N GLN A 11 -18.25 -5.02 -10.44
CA GLN A 11 -17.45 -6.12 -9.95
C GLN A 11 -17.55 -7.15 -11.06
N ASP A 12 -16.43 -7.42 -11.74
CA ASP A 12 -16.40 -8.48 -12.75
C ASP A 12 -16.80 -9.79 -12.03
N GLY A 13 -18.02 -10.25 -12.29
CA GLY A 13 -18.72 -11.25 -11.47
C GLY A 13 -18.03 -12.62 -11.46
N ASP A 14 -17.05 -12.81 -12.34
CA ASP A 14 -16.23 -14.01 -12.50
C ASP A 14 -14.75 -13.77 -12.18
N SER A 15 -14.38 -12.55 -11.76
CA SER A 15 -12.99 -12.16 -11.55
C SER A 15 -12.59 -12.16 -10.08
N MET A 16 -11.58 -12.96 -9.79
CA MET A 16 -10.81 -12.95 -8.53
C MET A 16 -10.21 -11.56 -8.20
N LEU A 17 -10.26 -10.61 -9.14
CA LEU A 17 -9.56 -9.34 -9.08
C LEU A 17 -10.38 -8.22 -8.43
N GLY A 18 -11.66 -8.40 -8.11
CA GLY A 18 -12.47 -7.38 -7.45
C GLY A 18 -12.87 -6.22 -8.38
N ASN A 19 -12.94 -5.00 -7.86
CA ASN A 19 -13.34 -3.81 -8.64
C ASN A 19 -12.16 -3.15 -9.37
N LEU A 20 -12.43 -2.10 -10.16
CA LEU A 20 -11.43 -1.38 -10.95
C LEU A 20 -10.24 -0.81 -10.12
N VAL A 21 -10.44 -0.53 -8.83
CA VAL A 21 -9.38 -0.05 -7.95
C VAL A 21 -8.38 -1.17 -7.63
N HIS A 22 -8.86 -2.40 -7.42
CA HIS A 22 -8.00 -3.57 -7.26
C HIS A 22 -7.23 -3.88 -8.55
N MET A 23 -7.88 -3.74 -9.71
CA MET A 23 -7.23 -3.89 -11.01
C MET A 23 -6.09 -2.88 -11.18
N ALA A 24 -6.34 -1.61 -10.87
CA ALA A 24 -5.29 -0.59 -10.89
C ALA A 24 -4.13 -0.95 -9.94
N ALA A 25 -4.45 -1.42 -8.73
CA ALA A 25 -3.47 -1.85 -7.75
C ALA A 25 -2.60 -3.02 -8.22
N GLN A 26 -3.13 -3.94 -9.02
CA GLN A 26 -2.39 -5.08 -9.55
C GLN A 26 -1.53 -4.74 -10.78
N TYR A 27 -2.06 -3.92 -11.69
CA TYR A 27 -1.46 -3.70 -13.02
C TYR A 27 -0.65 -2.41 -13.15
N ALA A 28 -0.86 -1.41 -12.28
CA ALA A 28 -0.11 -0.15 -12.38
C ALA A 28 1.38 -0.34 -12.07
N GLN A 29 1.69 -1.05 -10.97
CA GLN A 29 3.05 -1.34 -10.48
C GLN A 29 3.92 -0.07 -10.52
N GLY A 30 4.80 0.05 -11.51
CA GLY A 30 5.47 1.32 -11.85
C GLY A 30 5.48 1.65 -13.34
N HIS A 31 4.56 1.08 -14.12
CA HIS A 31 4.54 1.24 -15.58
C HIS A 31 3.83 2.50 -16.05
N CYS A 32 3.05 3.14 -15.18
CA CYS A 32 2.24 4.28 -15.53
C CYS A 32 2.73 5.56 -14.84
N ALA A 33 2.59 6.69 -15.53
CA ALA A 33 2.86 8.00 -14.95
C ALA A 33 1.92 8.28 -13.77
N SER A 34 2.45 8.89 -12.71
CA SER A 34 1.66 9.20 -11.50
C SER A 34 0.43 10.05 -11.80
N SER A 35 0.52 11.01 -12.72
CA SER A 35 -0.63 11.83 -13.13
C SER A 35 -1.75 10.99 -13.73
N PHE A 36 -1.40 10.06 -14.64
CA PHE A 36 -2.38 9.19 -15.29
C PHE A 36 -3.12 8.31 -14.28
N ILE A 37 -2.39 7.60 -13.40
CA ILE A 37 -3.00 6.72 -12.41
C ILE A 37 -3.87 7.51 -11.42
N ASN A 38 -3.40 8.66 -10.94
CA ASN A 38 -4.21 9.49 -10.05
C ASN A 38 -5.51 9.96 -10.73
N SER A 39 -5.43 10.44 -11.98
CA SER A 39 -6.63 10.86 -12.73
C SER A 39 -7.58 9.70 -13.02
N TYR A 40 -7.06 8.51 -13.33
CA TYR A 40 -7.86 7.31 -13.52
C TYR A 40 -8.59 6.91 -12.24
N LEU A 41 -7.86 6.88 -11.11
CA LEU A 41 -8.44 6.54 -9.81
C LEU A 41 -9.48 7.58 -9.36
N ASP A 42 -9.23 8.88 -9.55
CA ASP A 42 -10.22 9.92 -9.28
C ASP A 42 -11.48 9.76 -10.16
N LEU A 43 -11.32 9.40 -11.44
CA LEU A 43 -12.46 9.15 -12.33
C LEU A 43 -13.32 7.97 -11.83
N ILE A 44 -12.73 6.79 -11.60
CA ILE A 44 -13.52 5.61 -11.22
C ILE A 44 -14.15 5.77 -9.83
N THR A 45 -13.47 6.45 -8.90
CA THR A 45 -14.01 6.72 -7.56
C THR A 45 -15.12 7.77 -7.58
N GLN A 46 -15.01 8.80 -8.42
CA GLN A 46 -16.10 9.76 -8.67
C GLN A 46 -17.37 9.06 -9.19
N HIS A 47 -17.20 7.97 -9.93
CA HIS A 47 -18.29 7.13 -10.43
C HIS A 47 -18.67 5.97 -9.50
N GLY A 48 -18.21 5.97 -8.24
CA GLY A 48 -18.71 5.07 -7.20
C GLY A 48 -17.87 3.80 -6.98
N ALA A 49 -16.69 3.68 -7.60
CA ALA A 49 -15.78 2.59 -7.26
C ALA A 49 -15.34 2.70 -5.78
N ASP A 50 -15.59 1.63 -5.01
CA ASP A 50 -15.26 1.58 -3.59
C ASP A 50 -13.78 1.27 -3.36
N ILE A 51 -13.04 2.22 -2.78
CA ILE A 51 -11.61 2.12 -2.49
C ILE A 51 -11.28 1.25 -1.27
N ALA A 52 -12.28 0.88 -0.47
CA ALA A 52 -12.14 0.06 0.73
C ALA A 52 -12.80 -1.33 0.58
N ALA A 53 -13.40 -1.61 -0.57
CA ALA A 53 -14.05 -2.89 -0.86
C ALA A 53 -13.07 -4.06 -0.70
N TYR A 54 -13.61 -5.22 -0.35
CA TYR A 54 -12.88 -6.48 -0.37
C TYR A 54 -13.14 -7.22 -1.68
N ASP A 55 -12.11 -7.78 -2.28
CA ASP A 55 -12.24 -8.73 -3.40
C ASP A 55 -12.61 -10.15 -2.93
N GLN A 56 -12.63 -11.11 -3.86
CA GLN A 56 -12.95 -12.51 -3.56
C GLN A 56 -11.89 -13.21 -2.70
N LEU A 57 -10.65 -12.73 -2.71
CA LEU A 57 -9.57 -13.17 -1.81
C LEU A 57 -9.61 -12.44 -0.46
N ARG A 58 -10.63 -11.59 -0.27
CA ARG A 58 -10.81 -10.73 0.90
C ARG A 58 -9.64 -9.78 1.11
N GLN A 59 -9.02 -9.33 0.02
CA GLN A 59 -8.00 -8.30 0.03
C GLN A 59 -8.64 -6.97 -0.35
N LYS A 60 -8.14 -5.88 0.24
CA LYS A 60 -8.48 -4.52 -0.20
C LYS A 60 -7.61 -4.11 -1.38
N PRO A 61 -7.97 -3.03 -2.10
CA PRO A 61 -7.09 -2.46 -3.11
C PRO A 61 -5.71 -2.08 -2.54
N LEU A 62 -5.65 -1.65 -1.28
CA LEU A 62 -4.40 -1.31 -0.61
C LEU A 62 -3.50 -2.54 -0.42
N ASP A 63 -4.08 -3.68 -0.03
CA ASP A 63 -3.34 -4.94 0.15
C ASP A 63 -2.75 -5.41 -1.18
N ARG A 64 -3.54 -5.34 -2.26
CA ARG A 64 -3.07 -5.62 -3.64
C ARG A 64 -1.95 -4.68 -4.05
N ALA A 65 -2.07 -3.38 -3.77
CA ALA A 65 -1.04 -2.42 -4.14
C ALA A 65 0.29 -2.69 -3.45
N ILE A 66 0.26 -3.21 -2.22
CA ILE A 66 1.44 -3.65 -1.48
C ILE A 66 2.02 -4.92 -2.11
N GLU A 67 1.19 -5.93 -2.35
CA GLU A 67 1.60 -7.23 -2.89
C GLU A 67 2.27 -7.11 -4.27
N PHE A 68 1.67 -6.31 -5.15
CA PHE A 68 2.14 -6.11 -6.53
C PHE A 68 3.16 -4.98 -6.68
N GLY A 69 3.47 -4.24 -5.62
CA GLY A 69 4.45 -3.16 -5.67
C GLY A 69 3.99 -1.97 -6.51
N SER A 70 2.79 -1.48 -6.23
CA SER A 70 2.15 -0.35 -6.92
C SER A 70 2.15 0.92 -6.05
N PRO A 71 3.31 1.58 -5.84
CA PRO A 71 3.43 2.68 -4.88
C PRO A 71 2.56 3.88 -5.20
N ILE A 72 2.27 4.15 -6.48
CA ILE A 72 1.41 5.27 -6.88
C ILE A 72 -0.05 5.00 -6.44
N VAL A 73 -0.52 3.76 -6.60
CA VAL A 73 -1.86 3.37 -6.17
C VAL A 73 -1.93 3.33 -4.65
N ALA A 74 -0.92 2.78 -3.98
CA ALA A 74 -0.84 2.78 -2.52
C ALA A 74 -0.85 4.21 -1.96
N ASP A 75 -0.08 5.13 -2.53
CA ASP A 75 -0.08 6.55 -2.15
C ASP A 75 -1.46 7.20 -2.32
N TYR A 76 -2.10 6.98 -3.47
CA TYR A 76 -3.46 7.47 -3.72
C TYR A 76 -4.43 6.98 -2.64
N LEU A 77 -4.43 5.69 -2.36
CA LEU A 77 -5.31 5.07 -1.36
C LEU A 77 -5.01 5.60 0.04
N CYS A 78 -3.75 5.73 0.42
CA CYS A 78 -3.32 6.28 1.71
C CYS A 78 -3.81 7.73 1.91
N ARG A 79 -3.93 8.52 0.85
CA ARG A 79 -4.47 9.90 0.93
C ARG A 79 -6.00 9.96 1.05
N LYS A 80 -6.71 8.90 0.65
CA LYS A 80 -8.19 8.90 0.55
C LYS A 80 -8.85 8.06 1.64
N LEU A 81 -8.17 7.05 2.14
CA LEU A 81 -8.67 6.18 3.21
C LEU A 81 -8.49 6.84 4.58
N PRO A 82 -9.44 6.66 5.51
CA PRO A 82 -9.24 7.05 6.89
C PRO A 82 -8.24 6.10 7.58
N ALA A 83 -7.57 6.58 8.64
CA ALA A 83 -6.55 5.80 9.35
C ALA A 83 -7.05 4.45 9.89
N ALA A 84 -8.35 4.34 10.22
CA ALA A 84 -8.95 3.07 10.65
C ALA A 84 -8.90 2.01 9.53
N GLU A 85 -9.09 2.40 8.28
CA GLU A 85 -9.03 1.50 7.13
C GLU A 85 -7.59 1.12 6.79
N ILE A 86 -6.65 2.05 6.91
CA ILE A 86 -5.20 1.81 6.70
C ILE A 86 -4.63 0.81 7.72
N ASN A 87 -5.16 0.82 8.94
CA ASN A 87 -4.72 -0.06 10.03
C ASN A 87 -5.58 -1.33 10.18
N SER A 88 -6.66 -1.43 9.41
CA SER A 88 -7.59 -2.54 9.51
C SER A 88 -6.93 -3.86 9.10
N ARG A 89 -7.41 -4.94 9.69
CA ARG A 89 -7.03 -6.31 9.33
C ARG A 89 -8.17 -6.92 8.54
N ALA A 90 -7.89 -7.39 7.32
CA ALA A 90 -8.87 -8.12 6.53
C ALA A 90 -9.15 -9.49 7.15
N GLN A 91 -10.41 -9.94 7.21
CA GLN A 91 -10.69 -11.31 7.67
C GLN A 91 -10.44 -12.30 6.52
N THR A 92 -9.31 -13.00 6.48
CA THR A 92 -8.94 -13.90 5.38
C THR A 92 -9.63 -15.25 5.42
N GLY A 93 -10.23 -15.65 6.55
CA GLY A 93 -10.91 -16.93 6.64
C GLY A 93 -11.49 -17.24 8.01
N SER A 94 -11.76 -18.53 8.23
CA SER A 94 -12.14 -19.07 9.53
C SER A 94 -11.70 -20.53 9.63
N ILE A 95 -11.07 -20.91 10.74
CA ILE A 95 -10.78 -22.31 11.08
C ILE A 95 -11.62 -22.68 12.29
N ASN A 96 -12.44 -23.73 12.16
CA ASN A 96 -13.34 -24.20 13.22
C ASN A 96 -14.24 -23.09 13.81
N GLY A 97 -14.69 -22.17 12.97
CA GLY A 97 -15.51 -21.03 13.40
C GLY A 97 -14.72 -19.87 14.01
N THR A 98 -13.40 -19.99 14.17
CA THR A 98 -12.53 -18.90 14.64
C THR A 98 -12.04 -18.07 13.47
N PRO A 99 -12.37 -16.76 13.39
CA PRO A 99 -11.90 -15.88 12.32
C PRO A 99 -10.37 -15.80 12.25
N ILE A 100 -9.83 -15.85 11.03
CA ILE A 100 -8.43 -15.55 10.74
C ILE A 100 -8.38 -14.17 10.12
N PHE A 101 -7.44 -13.36 10.58
CA PHE A 101 -7.21 -12.02 10.10
C PHE A 101 -5.85 -11.95 9.40
N ALA A 102 -5.81 -11.23 8.28
CA ALA A 102 -4.58 -10.78 7.65
C ALA A 102 -3.81 -9.88 8.61
N ASP A 103 -2.51 -9.80 8.36
CA ASP A 103 -1.68 -8.79 8.96
C ASP A 103 -2.07 -7.38 8.48
N PRO A 104 -1.86 -6.33 9.31
CA PRO A 104 -2.06 -4.96 8.87
C PRO A 104 -1.21 -4.61 7.64
N PRO A 105 -1.66 -3.67 6.79
CA PRO A 105 -0.94 -3.26 5.58
C PRO A 105 0.55 -2.95 5.78
N LEU A 106 0.92 -2.26 6.87
CA LEU A 106 2.33 -1.97 7.19
C LEU A 106 3.16 -3.22 7.48
N VAL A 107 2.55 -4.24 8.12
CA VAL A 107 3.19 -5.52 8.37
C VAL A 107 3.36 -6.30 7.07
N CYS A 108 2.34 -6.34 6.20
CA CYS A 108 2.44 -6.94 4.88
C CYS A 108 3.56 -6.32 4.03
N ALA A 109 3.70 -4.98 4.06
CA ALA A 109 4.76 -4.28 3.35
C ALA A 109 6.16 -4.58 3.92
N ALA A 110 6.28 -4.69 5.25
CA ALA A 110 7.52 -5.10 5.90
C ALA A 110 7.93 -6.52 5.50
N ASP A 111 6.95 -7.43 5.42
CA ASP A 111 7.15 -8.82 5.01
C ASP A 111 7.61 -8.91 3.56
N ALA A 112 6.98 -8.16 2.66
CA ALA A 112 7.38 -8.06 1.27
C ALA A 112 8.82 -7.54 1.13
N LEU A 113 9.21 -6.53 1.92
CA LEU A 113 10.58 -5.99 1.91
C LEU A 113 11.60 -7.03 2.41
N VAL A 114 11.31 -7.73 3.50
CA VAL A 114 12.20 -8.79 4.03
C VAL A 114 12.33 -9.93 3.03
N GLN A 115 11.22 -10.41 2.47
CA GLN A 115 11.25 -11.47 1.46
C GLN A 115 12.07 -11.04 0.24
N ARG A 116 11.90 -9.80 -0.23
CA ARG A 116 12.68 -9.29 -1.37
C ARG A 116 14.17 -9.19 -1.05
N SER A 117 14.52 -8.70 0.14
CA SER A 117 15.91 -8.66 0.61
C SER A 117 16.54 -10.05 0.66
N GLN A 118 15.81 -11.06 1.13
CA GLN A 118 16.30 -12.45 1.16
C GLN A 118 16.49 -13.02 -0.25
N GLN A 119 15.58 -12.76 -1.18
CA GLN A 119 15.70 -13.18 -2.58
C GLN A 119 16.93 -12.56 -3.26
N LEU A 120 17.16 -11.27 -3.05
CA LEU A 120 18.32 -10.57 -3.62
C LEU A 120 19.63 -11.09 -3.02
N GLN A 121 19.66 -11.34 -1.71
CA GLN A 121 20.81 -11.95 -1.06
C GLN A 121 21.11 -13.35 -1.62
N ALA A 122 20.08 -14.19 -1.82
CA ALA A 122 20.24 -15.50 -2.44
C ALA A 122 20.74 -15.44 -3.89
N ALA A 123 20.41 -14.35 -4.60
CA ALA A 123 20.87 -14.10 -5.97
C ALA A 123 22.20 -13.34 -6.06
N ASN A 124 22.84 -13.00 -4.93
CA ASN A 124 24.02 -12.12 -4.86
C ASN A 124 23.80 -10.74 -5.54
N LEU A 125 22.58 -10.22 -5.47
CA LEU A 125 22.21 -8.90 -5.95
C LEU A 125 22.07 -7.92 -4.78
N HIS A 126 22.37 -6.64 -5.02
CA HIS A 126 22.23 -5.59 -4.01
C HIS A 126 20.80 -5.06 -3.92
N LEU A 127 20.34 -4.80 -2.69
CA LEU A 127 19.00 -4.27 -2.40
C LEU A 127 18.79 -2.86 -2.99
N GLU A 128 19.83 -2.04 -3.03
CA GLU A 128 19.74 -0.64 -3.40
C GLU A 128 19.54 -0.42 -4.91
N ASP A 129 19.89 -1.41 -5.74
CA ASP A 129 19.69 -1.36 -7.20
C ASP A 129 18.35 -1.98 -7.63
N ASP A 130 17.59 -2.53 -6.68
CA ASP A 130 16.35 -3.25 -6.97
C ASP A 130 15.14 -2.32 -7.02
N GLN A 131 14.60 -2.12 -8.23
CA GLN A 131 13.42 -1.30 -8.46
C GLN A 131 12.22 -1.74 -7.61
N ARG A 132 12.02 -3.04 -7.40
CA ARG A 132 10.90 -3.56 -6.59
C ARG A 132 11.07 -3.19 -5.11
N SER A 133 12.28 -3.27 -4.57
CA SER A 133 12.60 -2.85 -3.20
C SER A 133 12.36 -1.36 -3.00
N SER A 134 12.74 -0.53 -4.00
CA SER A 134 12.44 0.90 -4.00
C SER A 134 10.93 1.18 -3.99
N MET A 135 10.15 0.44 -4.79
CA MET A 135 8.69 0.53 -4.80
C MET A 135 8.07 0.16 -3.44
N ILE A 136 8.53 -0.93 -2.82
CA ILE A 136 8.04 -1.35 -1.50
C ILE A 136 8.38 -0.30 -0.43
N LYS A 137 9.62 0.24 -0.41
CA LYS A 137 10.02 1.33 0.49
C LYS A 137 9.10 2.56 0.31
N THR A 138 8.82 2.93 -0.93
CA THR A 138 7.90 4.04 -1.25
C THR A 138 6.50 3.77 -0.70
N THR A 139 5.98 2.56 -0.85
CA THR A 139 4.68 2.16 -0.27
C THR A 139 4.69 2.23 1.25
N ILE A 140 5.75 1.76 1.92
CA ILE A 140 5.93 1.88 3.37
C ILE A 140 5.90 3.35 3.80
N HIS A 141 6.56 4.24 3.05
CA HIS A 141 6.56 5.66 3.35
C HIS A 141 5.16 6.27 3.23
N SER A 142 4.40 5.93 2.19
CA SER A 142 3.01 6.41 2.04
C SER A 142 2.12 5.92 3.19
N LEU A 143 2.25 4.66 3.61
CA LEU A 143 1.53 4.11 4.77
C LEU A 143 1.87 4.88 6.05
N LEU A 144 3.16 5.10 6.33
CA LEU A 144 3.61 5.82 7.52
C LEU A 144 3.15 7.29 7.52
N LYS A 145 3.23 7.97 6.37
CA LYS A 145 2.75 9.35 6.21
C LYS A 145 1.23 9.46 6.43
N ALA A 146 0.48 8.40 6.12
CA ALA A 146 -0.97 8.34 6.34
C ALA A 146 -1.39 7.79 7.72
N GLY A 147 -0.44 7.59 8.63
CA GLY A 147 -0.73 7.20 10.02
C GLY A 147 -0.89 5.69 10.24
N ALA A 148 -0.22 4.87 9.42
CA ALA A 148 -0.08 3.45 9.72
C ALA A 148 0.61 3.24 11.09
N ASP A 149 0.01 2.41 11.92
CA ASP A 149 0.39 2.25 13.32
C ASP A 149 1.47 1.18 13.49
N ILE A 150 2.69 1.63 13.77
CA ILE A 150 3.85 0.77 14.06
C ILE A 150 3.59 -0.08 15.31
N SER A 151 2.73 0.34 16.24
CA SER A 151 2.39 -0.46 17.43
C SER A 151 1.74 -1.80 17.08
N LEU A 152 1.10 -1.90 15.92
CA LEU A 152 0.47 -3.14 15.43
C LEU A 152 1.47 -4.17 14.87
N MET A 153 2.75 -3.80 14.73
CA MET A 153 3.79 -4.73 14.29
C MET A 153 4.11 -5.74 15.40
N PRO A 154 4.08 -7.05 15.12
CA PRO A 154 4.44 -8.09 16.07
C PRO A 154 5.88 -7.94 16.59
N THR A 155 6.16 -8.47 17.79
CA THR A 155 7.49 -8.43 18.44
C THR A 155 7.82 -9.71 19.21
N ALA A 156 7.05 -10.78 19.01
CA ALA A 156 7.18 -12.03 19.74
C ALA A 156 8.44 -12.80 19.30
N SER A 157 8.72 -12.83 17.99
CA SER A 157 9.88 -13.52 17.42
C SER A 157 11.04 -12.59 17.05
N LEU A 158 12.24 -13.14 16.87
CA LEU A 158 13.41 -12.38 16.39
C LEU A 158 13.18 -11.83 14.97
N VAL A 159 12.51 -12.60 14.11
CA VAL A 159 12.16 -12.19 12.75
C VAL A 159 11.22 -10.99 12.78
N GLU A 160 10.21 -11.01 13.66
CA GLU A 160 9.28 -9.89 13.84
C GLU A 160 9.98 -8.63 14.37
N ARG A 161 10.87 -8.78 15.36
CA ARG A 161 11.67 -7.64 15.86
C ARG A 161 12.56 -7.05 14.76
N HIS A 162 13.14 -7.90 13.91
CA HIS A 162 13.94 -7.44 12.78
C HIS A 162 13.08 -6.68 11.76
N LYS A 163 11.90 -7.20 11.38
CA LYS A 163 10.92 -6.50 10.52
C LYS A 163 10.57 -5.12 11.09
N ARG A 164 10.26 -5.05 12.39
CA ARG A 164 9.96 -3.79 13.08
C ARG A 164 11.14 -2.81 13.02
N GLN A 165 12.37 -3.29 13.20
CA GLN A 165 13.56 -2.44 13.13
C GLN A 165 13.78 -1.84 11.73
N LEU A 166 13.46 -2.59 10.67
CA LEU A 166 13.49 -2.06 9.30
C LEU A 166 12.47 -0.93 9.14
N ILE A 167 11.23 -1.13 9.59
CA ILE A 167 10.20 -0.07 9.54
C ILE A 167 10.58 1.16 10.38
N LEU A 168 11.22 0.99 11.54
CA LEU A 168 11.71 2.12 12.33
C LEU A 168 12.79 2.94 11.61
N THR A 169 13.63 2.27 10.81
CA THR A 169 14.62 2.93 9.94
C THR A 169 13.90 3.77 8.88
N GLU A 170 12.93 3.18 8.18
CA GLU A 170 12.14 3.89 7.16
C GLU A 170 11.30 5.04 7.76
N TYR A 171 10.73 4.84 8.94
CA TYR A 171 10.01 5.89 9.67
C TYR A 171 10.92 7.09 10.02
N THR A 172 12.16 6.81 10.42
CA THR A 172 13.15 7.87 10.67
C THR A 172 13.46 8.65 9.38
N ALA A 173 13.57 7.97 8.23
CA ALA A 173 13.76 8.61 6.94
C ALA A 173 12.57 9.53 6.58
N VAL A 174 11.33 9.03 6.72
CA VAL A 174 10.10 9.81 6.50
C VAL A 174 10.05 11.07 7.37
N LEU A 175 10.39 10.98 8.65
CA LEU A 175 10.42 12.14 9.55
C LEU A 175 11.45 13.19 9.11
N ASN A 176 12.63 12.75 8.66
CA ASN A 176 13.67 13.64 8.16
C ASN A 176 13.24 14.35 6.86
N GLU A 177 12.59 13.64 5.94
CA GLU A 177 12.01 14.22 4.72
C GLU A 177 10.98 15.31 5.04
N LEU A 178 10.01 15.00 5.91
CA LEU A 178 8.96 15.93 6.30
C LEU A 178 9.54 17.20 6.92
N ARG A 179 10.53 17.06 7.81
CA ARG A 179 11.24 18.20 8.40
C ARG A 179 11.90 19.08 7.34
N ASN A 180 12.55 18.49 6.35
CA ASN A 180 13.22 19.25 5.30
C ASN A 180 12.20 20.00 4.41
N VAL A 181 11.09 19.35 4.08
CA VAL A 181 10.00 19.95 3.28
C VAL A 181 9.34 21.10 4.03
N THR A 182 9.04 20.94 5.31
CA THR A 182 8.42 22.01 6.12
C THR A 182 9.34 23.21 6.26
N MET A 183 10.62 23.01 6.53
CA MET A 183 11.61 24.10 6.57
C MET A 183 11.70 24.84 5.23
N ALA A 184 11.72 24.11 4.11
CA ALA A 184 11.75 24.73 2.78
C ALA A 184 10.46 25.50 2.44
N ALA A 185 9.30 25.05 2.92
CA ALA A 185 8.03 25.76 2.74
C ALA A 185 7.98 27.04 3.58
N VAL A 186 8.42 26.98 4.85
CA VAL A 186 8.50 28.15 5.74
C VAL A 186 9.46 29.21 5.17
N ASN A 187 10.65 28.80 4.74
CA ASN A 187 11.62 29.73 4.16
C ASN A 187 11.10 30.40 2.87
N ARG A 188 10.29 29.71 2.07
CA ARG A 188 9.62 30.29 0.89
C ARG A 188 8.46 31.21 1.23
N ALA A 189 7.81 31.03 2.37
CA ALA A 189 6.70 31.88 2.80
C ALA A 189 7.18 33.17 3.51
N LEU A 190 8.42 33.17 4.02
CA LEU A 190 9.02 34.28 4.75
C LEU A 190 9.96 35.17 3.89
N GLY A 191 10.30 34.74 2.67
CA GLY A 191 11.12 35.49 1.72
C GLY A 191 10.31 36.01 0.55
#